data_AF-A0A535KWJ9-F1
#
_entry.id   AF-A0A535KWJ9-F1
#
_cell.length_a   1.000
_cell.length_b   1.000
_cell.length_c   1.000
_cell.angle_alpha   90.00
_cell.angle_beta   90.00
_cell.angle_gamma   90.00
#
_symmetry.space_group_name_H-M   'P 1'
#
loop_
_entity.id
_entity.type
_entity.pdbx_description
1 polymer ?
#
loop_
_entity_poly.entity_id
_entity_poly.type
_entity_poly.pdbx_seq_one_letter_code
_entity_poly.pdbx_strand_id
1 'polypeptide(L)'
;LLPRVSVGYIGLERDEETAVARIYYNKLPKLEGKVPLLLDPMLATGGSAAQALDLIKEAGGSDPRFVCIVAAPEGVKVVEDRHPEVHIYTAALDEG
;
A
#
# COMPACT_ATOMS: atom_id res chain seq x y z
N LEU A 1 -16.63 -2.83 11.37
CA LEU A 1 -15.59 -3.04 12.41
C LEU A 1 -15.12 -1.73 13.04
N LEU A 2 -14.77 -0.69 12.28
CA LEU A 2 -14.35 0.61 12.83
C LEU A 2 -15.24 1.75 12.29
N PRO A 3 -16.24 2.24 13.05
CA PRO A 3 -17.15 3.28 12.56
C PRO A 3 -16.57 4.70 12.63
N ARG A 4 -15.48 4.90 13.38
CA ARG A 4 -14.84 6.21 13.59
C ARG A 4 -13.37 6.15 13.19
N VAL A 5 -13.11 6.13 11.90
CA VAL A 5 -11.77 6.10 11.28
C VAL A 5 -11.67 7.19 10.23
N SER A 6 -10.51 7.81 10.10
CA SER A 6 -10.22 8.72 8.99
C SER A 6 -9.94 7.91 7.74
N VAL A 7 -10.56 8.27 6.61
CA VAL A 7 -10.36 7.60 5.34
C VAL A 7 -9.55 8.51 4.42
N GLY A 8 -8.50 7.94 3.84
CA GLY A 8 -7.70 8.57 2.78
C GLY A 8 -7.87 7.82 1.47
N TYR A 9 -7.52 8.49 0.38
CA TYR A 9 -7.63 7.93 -0.97
C TYR A 9 -6.34 8.21 -1.74
N ILE A 10 -5.79 7.17 -2.33
CA ILE A 10 -4.65 7.24 -3.26
C ILE A 10 -5.14 6.61 -4.56
N GLY A 11 -5.02 7.36 -5.66
CA GLY A 11 -5.30 6.90 -7.01
C GLY A 11 -4.00 6.76 -7.77
N LEU A 12 -3.71 5.53 -8.20
CA LEU A 12 -2.53 5.15 -8.97
C LEU A 12 -3.00 4.60 -10.31
N GLU A 13 -2.40 5.08 -11.38
CA GLU A 13 -2.62 4.57 -12.73
C GLU A 13 -1.29 4.03 -13.25
N ARG A 14 -1.33 2.86 -13.88
CA ARG A 14 -0.17 2.31 -14.54
C ARG A 14 -0.12 2.86 -15.95
N ASP A 15 1.00 3.48 -16.29
CA ASP A 15 1.29 3.82 -17.67
C ASP A 15 1.50 2.52 -18.46
N GLU A 16 0.68 2.26 -19.47
CA GLU A 16 0.67 0.99 -20.21
C GLU A 16 1.92 0.79 -21.09
N GLU A 17 2.59 1.89 -21.47
CA GLU A 17 3.79 1.85 -22.32
C GLU A 17 5.07 1.63 -21.50
N THR A 18 5.16 2.29 -20.34
CA THR A 18 6.38 2.29 -19.50
C THR A 18 6.29 1.38 -18.29
N ALA A 19 5.09 0.88 -17.97
CA ALA A 19 4.77 0.14 -16.75
C ALA A 19 5.04 0.90 -15.44
N VAL A 20 5.33 2.21 -15.49
CA VAL A 20 5.55 3.04 -14.30
C VAL A 20 4.20 3.44 -13.72
N ALA A 21 4.02 3.26 -12.42
CA ALA A 21 2.82 3.76 -11.75
C ALA A 21 2.94 5.28 -11.53
N ARG A 22 1.89 6.00 -11.88
CA ARG A 22 1.74 7.45 -11.69
C ARG A 22 0.61 7.73 -10.71
N ILE A 23 0.89 8.61 -9.74
CA ILE A 23 -0.13 9.10 -8.81
C ILE A 23 -0.96 10.17 -9.51
N TYR A 24 -2.26 9.91 -9.69
CA TYR A 24 -3.21 10.88 -10.24
C TYR A 24 -4.13 11.48 -9.17
N TYR A 25 -4.23 10.85 -8.00
CA TYR A 25 -5.03 11.34 -6.88
C TYR A 25 -4.36 11.04 -5.55
N ASN A 26 -4.27 12.03 -4.67
CA ASN A 26 -3.77 11.86 -3.32
C ASN A 26 -4.58 12.76 -2.36
N LYS A 27 -5.38 12.15 -1.50
CA LYS A 27 -6.15 12.82 -0.45
C LYS A 27 -6.04 12.02 0.84
N LEU A 28 -4.90 12.16 1.50
CA LEU A 28 -4.66 11.58 2.82
C LEU A 28 -5.15 12.53 3.94
N PRO A 29 -5.76 12.01 5.01
CA PRO A 29 -6.00 12.79 6.22
C PRO A 29 -4.67 12.98 6.97
N LYS A 30 -4.68 13.79 8.04
CA LYS A 30 -3.56 13.81 9.01
C LYS A 30 -3.35 12.41 9.60
N LEU A 31 -2.11 11.92 9.54
CA LEU A 31 -1.76 10.56 9.94
C LEU A 31 -1.00 10.50 11.27
N GLU A 32 -0.58 11.64 11.83
CA GLU A 32 0.19 11.67 13.07
C GLU A 32 -0.57 11.00 14.22
N GLY A 33 0.09 10.06 14.90
CA GLY A 33 -0.49 9.29 16.01
C GLY A 33 -1.56 8.27 15.59
N LYS A 34 -1.70 7.96 14.30
CA LYS A 34 -2.59 6.92 13.77
C LYS A 34 -1.77 5.75 13.22
N VAL A 35 -2.42 4.59 13.12
CA VAL A 35 -1.91 3.40 12.44
C VAL A 35 -2.56 3.31 11.06
N PRO A 36 -1.85 3.63 9.96
CA PRO A 36 -2.41 3.56 8.62
C PRO A 36 -2.64 2.11 8.20
N LEU A 37 -3.82 1.83 7.66
CA LEU A 37 -4.13 0.57 6.99
C LEU A 37 -4.23 0.84 5.50
N LEU A 38 -3.24 0.40 4.73
CA LEU A 38 -3.26 0.44 3.27
C LEU A 38 -4.03 -0.78 2.77
N LEU A 39 -5.12 -0.54 2.04
CA LEU A 39 -6.04 -1.57 1.55
C LEU A 39 -5.96 -1.64 0.03
N ASP A 40 -5.57 -2.79 -0.49
CA ASP A 40 -5.56 -3.11 -1.92
C ASP A 40 -5.93 -4.59 -2.07
N PRO A 41 -6.94 -4.98 -2.87
CA PRO A 41 -7.32 -6.38 -3.00
C PRO A 41 -6.17 -7.32 -3.38
N MET A 42 -5.19 -6.83 -4.14
CA MET A 42 -4.13 -7.67 -4.72
C MET A 42 -2.75 -7.02 -4.57
N LEU A 43 -1.80 -7.77 -4.01
CA LEU A 43 -0.38 -7.42 -4.06
C LEU A 43 0.32 -8.24 -5.15
N ALA A 44 0.28 -7.75 -6.39
CA ALA A 44 0.90 -8.42 -7.54
C ALA A 44 2.41 -8.12 -7.62
N THR A 45 2.83 -7.13 -8.41
CA THR A 45 4.26 -6.78 -8.58
C THR A 45 4.82 -5.87 -7.47
N GLY A 46 3.97 -5.38 -6.57
CA GLY A 46 4.37 -4.53 -5.42
C GLY A 46 4.67 -3.06 -5.73
N GLY A 47 4.78 -2.66 -7.00
CA GLY A 47 5.13 -1.28 -7.38
C GLY A 47 4.15 -0.22 -6.85
N SER A 48 2.85 -0.43 -7.07
CA SER A 48 1.78 0.48 -6.59
C SER A 48 1.70 0.52 -5.06
N ALA A 49 1.81 -0.64 -4.41
CA ALA A 49 1.79 -0.75 -2.95
C ALA A 49 2.94 0.03 -2.31
N ALA A 50 4.16 -0.13 -2.84
CA ALA A 50 5.33 0.57 -2.33
C ALA A 50 5.24 2.09 -2.54
N GLN A 51 4.76 2.56 -3.70
CA GLN A 51 4.51 4.00 -3.90
C GLN A 51 3.44 4.54 -2.94
N ALA A 52 2.36 3.80 -2.69
CA ALA A 52 1.35 4.21 -1.71
C ALA A 52 1.92 4.27 -0.28
N LEU A 53 2.81 3.35 0.08
CA LEU A 53 3.51 3.36 1.37
C LEU A 53 4.47 4.54 1.50
N ASP A 54 5.16 4.94 0.43
CA ASP A 54 5.97 6.17 0.41
C ASP A 54 5.10 7.39 0.77
N LEU A 55 3.96 7.56 0.09
CA LEU A 55 3.03 8.68 0.34
C LEU A 55 2.49 8.69 1.78
N ILE A 56 2.23 7.51 2.35
CA ILE A 56 1.78 7.40 3.74
C ILE A 56 2.87 7.86 4.71
N LYS A 57 4.13 7.46 4.49
CA LYS A 57 5.27 7.87 5.33
C LYS A 57 5.55 9.36 5.18
N GLU A 58 5.53 9.89 3.96
CA GLU A 58 5.68 11.33 3.67
C GLU A 58 4.59 12.17 4.35
N ALA A 59 3.36 11.64 4.47
CA ALA A 59 2.26 12.26 5.18
C ALA A 59 2.31 12.08 6.72
N GLY A 60 3.43 11.61 7.27
CA GLY A 60 3.65 11.45 8.71
C GLY A 60 3.06 10.17 9.32
N GLY A 61 2.67 9.19 8.48
CA GLY A 61 2.19 7.90 8.95
C GLY A 61 3.30 7.04 9.56
N SER A 62 3.02 6.43 10.71
CA SER A 62 3.93 5.51 11.40
C SER A 62 3.30 4.12 11.54
N ASP A 63 4.10 3.05 11.51
CA ASP A 63 3.62 1.66 11.55
C ASP A 63 2.54 1.33 10.49
N PRO A 64 2.76 1.62 9.19
CA PRO A 64 1.77 1.27 8.18
C PRO A 64 1.62 -0.24 8.04
N ARG A 65 0.38 -0.70 7.86
CA ARG A 65 0.04 -2.11 7.63
C ARG A 65 -0.60 -2.25 6.26
N PHE A 66 -0.13 -3.21 5.49
CA PHE A 66 -0.70 -3.54 4.19
C PHE A 66 -1.68 -4.71 4.35
N VAL A 67 -2.90 -4.56 3.83
CA VAL A 67 -3.93 -5.60 3.91
C VAL A 67 -4.48 -5.90 2.52
N CYS A 68 -4.38 -7.15 2.10
CA CYS A 68 -4.91 -7.65 0.82
C CYS A 68 -5.58 -9.01 0.95
N ILE A 69 -6.24 -9.44 -0.13
CA ILE A 69 -6.86 -10.76 -0.20
C ILE A 69 -5.82 -11.78 -0.69
N VAL A 70 -5.06 -11.42 -1.72
CA VAL A 70 -4.05 -12.27 -2.34
C VAL A 70 -2.76 -11.48 -2.57
N ALA A 71 -1.62 -12.13 -2.38
CA ALA A 71 -0.31 -11.57 -2.65
C ALA A 71 0.53 -12.55 -3.47
N ALA A 72 1.35 -12.06 -4.38
CA ALA A 72 2.36 -12.83 -5.08
C ALA A 72 3.73 -12.67 -4.36
N PRO A 73 4.61 -13.69 -4.36
CA PRO A 73 5.90 -13.63 -3.66
C PRO A 73 6.79 -12.46 -4.07
N GLU A 74 6.77 -12.09 -5.36
CA GLU A 74 7.51 -10.95 -5.89
C GLU A 74 6.99 -9.61 -5.35
N GLY A 75 5.68 -9.47 -5.18
CA GLY A 75 5.08 -8.26 -4.60
C GLY A 75 5.40 -8.12 -3.12
N VAL A 76 5.35 -9.22 -2.37
CA VAL A 76 5.77 -9.28 -0.97
C VAL A 76 7.23 -8.84 -0.86
N LYS A 77 8.12 -9.43 -1.67
CA LYS A 77 9.54 -9.08 -1.68
C LYS A 77 9.79 -7.61 -1.96
N VAL A 78 9.09 -7.01 -2.92
CA VAL A 78 9.24 -5.57 -3.23
C VAL A 78 8.85 -4.70 -2.04
N VAL A 79 7.79 -5.05 -1.32
CA VAL A 79 7.36 -4.30 -0.13
C VAL A 79 8.35 -4.51 1.02
N GLU A 80 8.81 -5.72 1.28
CA GLU A 80 9.81 -6.01 2.34
C GLU A 80 11.16 -5.31 2.06
N ASP A 81 11.63 -5.31 0.81
CA ASP A 81 12.90 -4.68 0.43
C ASP A 81 12.82 -3.14 0.55
N ARG A 82 11.68 -2.52 0.22
CA ARG A 82 11.49 -1.06 0.22
C ARG A 82 10.97 -0.49 1.54
N HIS A 83 10.17 -1.27 2.26
CA HIS A 83 9.48 -0.90 3.48
C HIS A 83 9.57 -2.05 4.50
N PRO A 84 10.77 -2.39 5.00
CA PRO A 84 10.97 -3.56 5.87
C PRO A 84 10.23 -3.48 7.21
N GLU A 85 9.70 -2.32 7.59
CA GLU A 85 8.89 -2.14 8.79
C GLU A 85 7.39 -2.45 8.58
N VAL A 86 6.95 -2.62 7.33
CA VAL A 86 5.53 -2.81 6.99
C VAL A 86 5.12 -4.25 7.21
N HIS A 87 4.07 -4.43 8.01
CA HIS A 87 3.43 -5.73 8.16
C HIS A 87 2.42 -5.96 7.03
N ILE A 88 2.58 -7.07 6.29
CA ILE A 88 1.66 -7.50 5.23
C ILE A 88 0.71 -8.55 5.79
N TYR A 89 -0.59 -8.30 5.68
CA TYR A 89 -1.66 -9.22 6.03
C TYR A 89 -2.38 -9.64 4.76
N THR A 90 -2.20 -10.89 4.34
CA THR A 90 -2.88 -11.47 3.18
C THR A 90 -3.66 -12.72 3.58
N ALA A 91 -4.78 -13.01 2.91
CA ALA A 91 -5.51 -14.26 3.11
C ALA A 91 -4.87 -15.44 2.36
N ALA A 92 -4.20 -15.16 1.24
CA ALA A 92 -3.49 -16.15 0.45
C ALA A 92 -2.16 -15.58 -0.10
N LEU A 93 -1.15 -16.44 -0.16
CA LEU A 93 0.06 -16.23 -0.94
C LEU A 93 -0.06 -17.12 -2.19
N ASP A 94 -0.06 -16.51 -3.36
CA ASP A 94 -0.13 -17.20 -4.65
C ASP A 94 1.23 -17.81 -5.04
N GLU A 95 1.25 -18.72 -6.01
CA GLU A 95 2.48 -19.34 -6.51
C GLU A 95 3.22 -18.45 -7.53
N GLY A 96 2.52 -17.50 -8.15
CA GLY A 96 3.02 -16.59 -9.19
C GLY A 96 2.69 -17.03 -10.61
#